data_AF-I7FCN8-F1
#
_entry.id   AF-I7FCN8-F1
#
_cell.length_a   1.000
_cell.length_b   1.000
_cell.length_c   1.000
_cell.angle_alpha   90.00
_cell.angle_beta   90.00
_cell.angle_gamma   90.00
#
_symmetry.space_group_name_H-M   'P 1'
#
loop_
_entity.id
_entity.type
_entity.pdbx_description
1 polymer ?
#
loop_
_entity_poly.entity_id
_entity_poly.type
_entity_poly.pdbx_seq_one_letter_code
_entity_poly.pdbx_strand_id
1 'polypeptide(L)'
;MPSDHDASDLIRRQALTLLAVAQNGLTFAHDPFDRQRYTQVRRAAEELMTLIADGDIEQLRAAFSVDTGYMTPKVSVRGAIFNSEEELLLVQERADRLWTLPGGWCDVLETPAQAVAKEVREEAGLIVDVDKLVAVLYHDRHRPSRQPAPLFHVHKLFFLCHERGRVPADLTGTSAIDWFALDRLPPLAPSVDEAQLRMMHTHWRHPELPTVFD
;
A
#
# COMPACT_ATOMS: atom_id res chain seq x y z
N MET A 1 25.60 3.75 17.40
CA MET A 1 24.96 2.43 17.22
C MET A 1 23.63 2.68 16.55
N PRO A 2 23.24 1.94 15.50
CA PRO A 2 21.88 2.00 14.98
C PRO A 2 20.91 1.71 16.13
N SER A 3 19.74 2.35 16.14
CA SER A 3 18.68 1.92 17.06
C SER A 3 18.23 0.49 16.71
N ASP A 4 17.65 -0.25 17.65
CA ASP A 4 17.11 -1.59 17.36
C ASP A 4 16.10 -1.56 16.20
N HIS A 5 15.40 -0.43 16.01
CA HIS A 5 14.51 -0.21 14.87
C HIS A 5 15.25 -0.12 13.53
N ASP A 6 16.40 0.56 13.49
CA ASP A 6 17.23 0.69 12.29
C ASP A 6 17.85 -0.65 11.88
N ALA A 7 18.25 -1.46 12.86
CA ALA A 7 18.81 -2.79 12.62
C ALA A 7 17.77 -3.74 12.03
N SER A 8 16.55 -3.76 12.58
CA SER A 8 15.45 -4.57 12.07
C SER A 8 15.04 -4.17 10.65
N ASP A 9 14.96 -2.86 10.36
CA ASP A 9 14.66 -2.37 9.01
C ASP A 9 15.76 -2.74 8.01
N LEU A 10 17.03 -2.71 8.41
CA LEU A 10 18.14 -3.14 7.57
C LEU A 10 18.08 -4.65 7.28
N ILE A 11 17.87 -5.48 8.31
CA ILE A 11 17.73 -6.93 8.16
C ILE A 11 16.58 -7.24 7.19
N ARG A 12 15.43 -6.59 7.35
CA ARG A 12 14.28 -6.77 6.46
C ARG A 12 14.62 -6.45 5.01
N ARG A 13 15.26 -5.29 4.75
CA ARG A 13 15.63 -4.87 3.39
C ARG A 13 16.59 -5.87 2.74
N GLN A 14 17.57 -6.38 3.47
CA GLN A 14 18.50 -7.38 2.95
C GLN A 14 17.80 -8.71 2.70
N ALA A 15 16.95 -9.16 3.63
CA ALA A 15 16.19 -10.39 3.47
C ALA A 15 15.25 -10.32 2.24
N LEU A 16 14.53 -9.22 2.05
CA LEU A 16 13.69 -9.03 0.86
C LEU A 16 14.50 -8.99 -0.44
N THR A 17 15.68 -8.37 -0.43
CA THR A 17 16.59 -8.39 -1.58
C THR A 17 17.02 -9.81 -1.93
N LEU A 18 17.40 -10.61 -0.93
CA LEU A 18 17.80 -12.00 -1.12
C LEU A 18 16.63 -12.89 -1.56
N LEU A 19 15.43 -12.70 -0.99
CA LEU A 19 14.22 -13.40 -1.40
C LEU A 19 13.90 -13.12 -2.87
N ALA A 20 13.97 -11.86 -3.31
CA ALA A 20 13.73 -11.49 -4.70
C ALA A 20 14.75 -12.15 -5.64
N VAL A 21 16.05 -12.08 -5.33
CA VAL A 21 17.11 -12.72 -6.13
C VAL A 21 16.89 -14.24 -6.21
N ALA A 22 16.61 -14.88 -5.08
CA ALA A 22 16.39 -16.32 -5.03
C ALA A 22 15.16 -16.75 -5.83
N GLN A 23 14.05 -16.04 -5.68
CA GLN A 23 12.80 -16.32 -6.37
C GLN A 23 12.94 -16.15 -7.89
N ASN A 24 13.57 -15.05 -8.33
CA ASN A 24 13.81 -14.77 -9.74
C ASN A 24 14.76 -15.82 -10.33
N GLY A 25 15.81 -16.19 -9.59
CA GLY A 25 16.71 -17.29 -9.94
C GLY A 25 15.97 -18.62 -10.09
N LEU A 26 15.11 -19.01 -9.14
CA LEU A 26 14.33 -20.25 -9.21
C LEU A 26 13.32 -20.26 -10.36
N THR A 27 12.84 -19.10 -10.77
CA THR A 27 11.90 -18.93 -11.89
C THR A 27 12.58 -19.21 -13.24
N PHE A 28 13.81 -18.72 -13.44
CA PHE A 28 14.48 -18.81 -14.75
C PHE A 28 15.60 -19.86 -14.83
N ALA A 29 16.13 -20.34 -13.70
CA ALA A 29 17.21 -21.31 -13.71
C ALA A 29 16.73 -22.70 -14.13
N HIS A 30 17.38 -23.23 -15.17
CA HIS A 30 17.19 -24.59 -15.67
C HIS A 30 18.24 -25.58 -15.13
N ASP A 31 19.42 -25.10 -14.75
CA ASP A 31 20.49 -25.94 -14.19
C ASP A 31 20.18 -26.38 -12.74
N PRO A 32 20.30 -27.69 -12.41
CA PRO A 32 19.96 -28.20 -11.08
C PRO A 32 20.85 -27.64 -9.95
N PHE A 33 22.12 -27.33 -10.23
CA PHE A 33 23.02 -26.75 -9.22
C PHE A 33 22.67 -25.29 -8.93
N ASP A 34 22.32 -24.51 -9.96
CA ASP A 34 21.80 -23.15 -9.79
C ASP A 34 20.51 -23.13 -8.99
N ARG A 35 19.57 -24.03 -9.31
CA ARG A 35 18.31 -24.15 -8.54
C ARG A 35 18.58 -24.49 -7.07
N GLN A 36 19.57 -25.34 -6.79
CA GLN A 36 19.99 -25.63 -5.42
C GLN A 36 20.59 -24.40 -4.74
N ARG A 37 21.46 -23.64 -5.42
CA ARG A 37 22.02 -22.38 -4.91
C ARG A 37 20.93 -21.37 -4.56
N TYR A 38 19.98 -21.15 -5.45
CA TYR A 38 18.88 -20.21 -5.18
C TYR A 38 17.97 -20.70 -4.04
N THR A 39 17.75 -22.00 -3.90
CA THR A 39 17.05 -22.57 -2.74
C THR A 39 17.78 -22.29 -1.43
N GLN A 40 19.11 -22.35 -1.42
CA GLN A 40 19.92 -22.00 -0.25
C GLN A 40 19.81 -20.52 0.10
N VAL A 41 19.89 -19.63 -0.90
CA VAL A 41 19.70 -18.18 -0.71
C VAL A 41 18.32 -17.88 -0.12
N ARG A 42 17.26 -18.52 -0.66
CA ARG A 42 15.89 -18.35 -0.14
C ARG A 42 15.79 -18.71 1.34
N ARG A 43 16.34 -19.87 1.74
CA ARG A 43 16.32 -20.33 3.14
C ARG A 43 17.03 -19.36 4.08
N ALA A 44 18.22 -18.88 3.69
CA ALA A 44 18.95 -17.90 4.50
C ALA A 44 18.15 -16.59 4.66
N ALA A 45 17.46 -16.16 3.61
CA ALA A 45 16.63 -14.96 3.67
C ALA A 45 15.37 -15.14 4.54
N GLU A 46 14.72 -16.31 4.48
CA GLU A 46 13.62 -16.68 5.38
C GLU A 46 14.08 -16.66 6.85
N GLU A 47 15.26 -17.22 7.14
CA GLU A 47 15.86 -17.19 8.49
C GLU A 47 16.10 -15.75 8.97
N LEU A 48 16.62 -14.87 8.12
CA LEU A 48 16.77 -13.45 8.47
C LEU A 48 15.43 -12.78 8.79
N MET A 49 14.35 -13.10 8.06
CA MET A 49 13.01 -12.57 8.35
C MET A 49 12.48 -13.05 9.71
N THR A 50 12.82 -14.26 10.17
CA THR A 50 12.41 -14.73 11.51
C THR A 50 13.03 -13.95 12.66
N LEU A 51 14.18 -13.31 12.44
CA LEU A 51 14.84 -12.50 13.48
C LEU A 51 14.09 -11.21 13.79
N ILE A 52 13.18 -10.79 12.92
CA ILE A 52 12.52 -9.47 12.97
C ILE A 52 10.99 -9.54 12.88
N ALA A 53 10.42 -10.72 12.64
CA ALA A 53 8.98 -10.91 12.54
C ALA A 53 8.39 -11.32 13.89
N ASP A 54 7.30 -10.65 14.29
CA ASP A 54 6.43 -11.12 15.37
C ASP A 54 5.51 -12.23 14.83
N GLY A 55 6.09 -13.41 14.53
CA GLY A 55 5.34 -14.55 13.97
C GLY A 55 6.21 -15.77 13.68
N ASP A 56 5.57 -16.93 13.51
CA ASP A 56 6.26 -18.19 13.17
C ASP A 56 6.68 -18.22 11.70
N ILE A 57 7.82 -18.87 11.40
CA ILE A 57 8.42 -18.99 10.06
C ILE A 57 7.44 -19.57 9.03
N GLU A 58 6.51 -20.41 9.47
CA GLU A 58 5.48 -21.00 8.61
C GLU A 58 4.47 -19.97 8.10
N GLN A 59 4.15 -18.93 8.88
CA GLN A 59 3.28 -17.84 8.41
C GLN A 59 3.98 -16.97 7.36
N LEU A 60 5.27 -16.69 7.57
CA LEU A 60 6.10 -16.00 6.59
C LEU A 60 6.21 -16.81 5.29
N ARG A 61 6.53 -18.11 5.40
CA ARG A 61 6.60 -19.01 4.24
C ARG A 61 5.28 -19.08 3.50
N ALA A 62 4.15 -19.20 4.22
CA ALA A 62 2.83 -19.18 3.60
C ALA A 62 2.60 -17.89 2.81
N ALA A 63 2.95 -16.73 3.37
CA ALA A 63 2.80 -15.42 2.74
C ALA A 63 3.61 -15.28 1.43
N PHE A 64 4.79 -15.92 1.33
CA PHE A 64 5.64 -15.90 0.12
C PHE A 64 5.39 -17.08 -0.84
N SER A 65 4.83 -18.19 -0.35
CA SER A 65 4.65 -19.43 -1.13
C SER A 65 3.65 -19.31 -2.29
N VAL A 66 2.73 -18.34 -2.19
CA VAL A 66 1.68 -18.09 -3.19
C VAL A 66 2.22 -17.30 -4.38
N ASP A 67 3.33 -16.58 -4.23
CA ASP A 67 3.94 -15.78 -5.28
C ASP A 67 4.94 -16.64 -6.07
N THR A 68 4.43 -17.37 -7.07
CA THR A 68 5.25 -18.17 -7.98
C THR A 68 5.62 -17.36 -9.21
N GLY A 69 6.91 -17.30 -9.57
CA GLY A 69 7.41 -16.45 -10.66
C GLY A 69 8.25 -15.28 -10.15
N TYR A 70 8.43 -14.25 -10.99
CA TYR A 70 9.26 -13.08 -10.66
C TYR A 70 8.63 -12.24 -9.55
N MET A 71 9.38 -11.98 -8.48
CA MET A 71 8.87 -11.17 -7.36
C MET A 71 8.82 -9.69 -7.75
N THR A 72 7.64 -9.08 -7.62
CA THR A 72 7.44 -7.63 -7.84
C THR A 72 6.86 -6.95 -6.59
N PRO A 73 7.02 -5.64 -6.43
CA PRO A 73 6.25 -4.89 -5.44
C PRO A 73 4.75 -5.08 -5.64
N LYS A 74 4.00 -5.10 -4.55
CA LYS A 74 2.53 -5.08 -4.58
C LYS A 74 2.04 -3.68 -4.95
N VAL A 75 0.81 -3.61 -5.46
CA VAL A 75 0.17 -2.35 -5.85
C VAL A 75 -1.00 -2.07 -4.92
N SER A 76 -1.04 -0.87 -4.37
CA SER A 76 -2.16 -0.37 -3.56
C SER A 76 -2.65 0.95 -4.14
N VAL A 77 -3.95 1.21 -4.01
CA VAL A 77 -4.60 2.41 -4.55
C VAL A 77 -5.24 3.24 -3.44
N ARG A 78 -5.32 4.56 -3.62
CA ARG A 78 -5.98 5.51 -2.72
C ARG A 78 -6.76 6.52 -3.54
N GLY A 79 -8.04 6.74 -3.20
CA GLY A 79 -8.91 7.68 -3.88
C GLY A 79 -9.18 8.91 -3.02
N ALA A 80 -8.91 10.10 -3.56
CA ALA A 80 -9.27 11.36 -2.93
C ALA A 80 -10.45 12.00 -3.66
N ILE A 81 -11.49 12.33 -2.89
CA ILE A 81 -12.70 12.99 -3.36
C ILE A 81 -12.85 14.26 -2.51
N PHE A 82 -13.05 15.39 -3.18
CA PHE A 82 -13.31 16.67 -2.52
C PHE A 82 -14.74 17.12 -2.80
N ASN A 83 -15.43 17.65 -1.79
CA ASN A 83 -16.76 18.24 -1.95
C ASN A 83 -16.65 19.72 -2.39
N SER A 84 -17.80 20.38 -2.57
CA SER A 84 -17.85 21.80 -2.95
C SER A 84 -17.33 22.76 -1.88
N GLU A 85 -17.18 22.29 -0.63
CA GLU A 85 -16.64 23.04 0.50
C GLU A 85 -15.12 22.82 0.66
N GLU A 86 -14.48 22.16 -0.32
CA GLU A 86 -13.06 21.76 -0.31
C GLU A 86 -12.67 20.80 0.81
N GLU A 87 -13.65 20.08 1.36
CA GLU A 87 -13.40 19.04 2.35
C GLU A 87 -13.11 17.72 1.66
N LEU A 88 -12.20 16.94 2.26
CA LEU A 88 -11.75 15.65 1.77
C LEU A 88 -12.57 14.52 2.41
N LEU A 89 -13.05 13.59 1.59
CA LEU A 89 -13.67 12.35 2.06
C LEU A 89 -12.63 11.44 2.71
N LEU A 90 -12.88 11.02 3.94
CA LEU A 90 -12.11 9.98 4.62
C LEU A 90 -13.04 8.86 5.11
N VAL A 91 -12.46 7.68 5.27
CA VAL A 91 -13.12 6.51 5.87
C VAL A 91 -12.36 6.06 7.11
N GLN A 92 -13.07 5.53 8.10
CA GLN A 92 -12.50 5.08 9.36
C GLN A 92 -12.34 3.57 9.37
N GLU A 93 -11.08 3.10 9.46
CA GLU A 93 -10.74 1.68 9.54
C GLU A 93 -11.30 1.08 10.85
N ARG A 94 -11.89 -0.12 10.78
CA ARG A 94 -12.50 -0.77 11.96
C ARG A 94 -11.47 -1.20 12.99
N ALA A 95 -10.28 -1.58 12.54
CA ALA A 95 -9.26 -2.23 13.37
C ALA A 95 -8.62 -1.27 14.39
N ASP A 96 -8.28 -0.05 13.97
CA ASP A 96 -7.55 0.93 14.79
C ASP A 96 -8.35 2.23 15.03
N ARG A 97 -9.52 2.37 14.40
CA ARG A 97 -10.38 3.57 14.47
C ARG A 97 -9.69 4.83 13.95
N LEU A 98 -8.66 4.68 13.11
CA LEU A 98 -7.98 5.77 12.43
C LEU A 98 -8.60 6.01 11.05
N TRP A 99 -8.32 7.18 10.49
CA TRP A 99 -8.94 7.64 9.24
C TRP A 99 -7.97 7.61 8.06
N THR A 100 -8.46 7.22 6.90
CA THR A 100 -7.66 7.14 5.67
C THR A 100 -8.46 7.53 4.43
N LEU A 101 -7.77 7.68 3.32
CA LEU A 101 -8.41 7.75 2.01
C LEU A 101 -8.98 6.37 1.66
N PRO A 102 -10.20 6.30 1.08
CA PRO A 102 -10.72 5.03 0.58
C PRO A 102 -9.71 4.34 -0.35
N GLY A 103 -9.55 3.03 -0.20
CA GLY A 103 -8.63 2.28 -1.04
C GLY A 103 -7.98 1.08 -0.36
N GLY A 104 -7.53 0.14 -1.18
CA GLY A 104 -6.91 -1.09 -0.71
C GLY A 104 -5.84 -1.62 -1.65
N TRP A 105 -5.76 -2.94 -1.74
CA TRP A 105 -4.91 -3.63 -2.69
C TRP A 105 -5.54 -3.62 -4.08
N CYS A 106 -4.71 -3.57 -5.13
CA CYS A 106 -5.21 -3.80 -6.47
C CYS A 106 -5.34 -5.31 -6.70
N ASP A 107 -6.56 -5.79 -6.92
CA ASP A 107 -6.80 -7.21 -7.18
C ASP A 107 -6.30 -7.62 -8.57
N VAL A 108 -6.04 -8.91 -8.73
CA VAL A 108 -5.68 -9.49 -10.02
C VAL A 108 -6.86 -9.34 -10.98
N LEU A 109 -6.56 -9.04 -12.25
CA LEU A 109 -7.54 -8.79 -13.33
C LEU A 109 -8.32 -7.48 -13.21
N GLU A 110 -7.92 -6.57 -12.32
CA GLU A 110 -8.43 -5.21 -12.25
C GLU A 110 -7.37 -4.19 -12.71
N THR A 111 -7.81 -3.13 -13.39
CA THR A 111 -6.98 -1.94 -13.57
C THR A 111 -6.93 -1.14 -12.26
N PRO A 112 -5.86 -0.36 -11.99
CA PRO A 112 -5.80 0.48 -10.81
C PRO A 112 -6.98 1.47 -10.67
N ALA A 113 -7.51 1.96 -11.79
CA ALA A 113 -8.68 2.83 -11.81
C ALA A 113 -9.96 2.07 -11.40
N GLN A 114 -10.14 0.83 -11.85
CA GLN A 114 -11.26 -0.01 -11.40
C GLN A 114 -11.14 -0.33 -9.91
N ALA A 115 -9.94 -0.67 -9.44
CA ALA A 115 -9.70 -0.97 -8.03
C ALA A 115 -10.07 0.23 -7.13
N VAL A 116 -9.60 1.45 -7.45
CA VAL A 116 -9.92 2.62 -6.59
C VAL A 116 -11.40 2.98 -6.63
N ALA A 117 -12.06 2.86 -7.79
CA ALA A 117 -13.50 3.10 -7.89
C ALA A 117 -14.32 2.05 -7.13
N LYS A 118 -13.89 0.78 -7.13
CA LYS A 118 -14.49 -0.30 -6.35
C LYS A 118 -14.39 -0.01 -4.85
N GLU A 119 -13.18 0.31 -4.37
CA GLU A 119 -12.93 0.60 -2.96
C GLU A 119 -13.74 1.81 -2.48
N VAL A 120 -13.75 2.91 -3.23
CA VAL A 120 -14.57 4.09 -2.90
C VAL A 120 -16.06 3.74 -2.81
N ARG A 121 -16.57 2.88 -3.71
CA ARG A 121 -17.95 2.42 -3.69
C ARG A 121 -18.24 1.56 -2.46
N GLU A 122 -17.37 0.63 -2.12
CA GLU A 122 -17.56 -0.30 -1.01
C GLU A 122 -17.45 0.42 0.34
N GLU A 123 -16.36 1.16 0.52
CA GLU A 123 -15.99 1.77 1.80
C GLU A 123 -16.76 3.05 2.10
N ALA A 124 -17.15 3.81 1.08
CA ALA A 124 -17.80 5.11 1.23
C ALA A 124 -19.21 5.21 0.59
N GLY A 125 -19.66 4.18 -0.15
CA GLY A 125 -20.96 4.21 -0.82
C GLY A 125 -21.04 5.22 -1.98
N LEU A 126 -19.90 5.66 -2.54
CA LEU A 126 -19.87 6.61 -3.65
C LEU A 126 -19.55 5.93 -4.97
N ILE A 127 -20.33 6.24 -6.01
CA ILE A 127 -19.96 5.92 -7.39
C ILE A 127 -19.14 7.10 -7.90
N VAL A 128 -17.94 6.83 -8.38
CA VAL A 128 -16.99 7.87 -8.83
C VAL A 128 -16.45 7.58 -10.21
N ASP A 129 -16.11 8.66 -10.92
CA ASP A 129 -15.23 8.62 -12.08
C ASP A 129 -13.80 8.95 -11.60
N VAL A 130 -12.79 8.27 -12.17
CA VAL A 130 -11.37 8.44 -11.81
C VAL A 130 -10.72 9.42 -12.79
N ASP A 131 -10.31 10.57 -12.30
CA ASP A 131 -9.93 11.72 -13.14
C ASP A 131 -8.43 11.76 -13.43
N LYS A 132 -7.62 11.49 -12.40
CA LYS A 132 -6.18 11.76 -12.45
C LYS A 132 -5.39 10.84 -11.53
N LEU A 133 -4.31 10.26 -12.05
CA LEU A 133 -3.24 9.69 -11.23
C LEU A 133 -2.36 10.83 -10.71
N VAL A 134 -2.49 11.14 -9.42
CA VAL A 134 -1.73 12.21 -8.76
C VAL A 134 -0.32 11.77 -8.44
N ALA A 135 -0.16 10.57 -7.87
CA ALA A 135 1.14 10.10 -7.43
C ALA A 135 1.33 8.60 -7.50
N VAL A 136 2.58 8.17 -7.70
CA VAL A 136 3.06 6.80 -7.50
C VAL A 136 4.20 6.85 -6.50
N LEU A 137 3.95 6.45 -5.26
CA LEU A 137 4.90 6.59 -4.17
C LEU A 137 5.37 5.23 -3.65
N TYR A 138 6.67 5.09 -3.43
CA TYR A 138 7.24 3.92 -2.78
C TYR A 138 7.03 3.95 -1.26
N HIS A 139 6.29 2.95 -0.75
CA HIS A 139 5.82 2.94 0.63
C HIS A 139 6.92 3.12 1.68
N ASP A 140 8.04 2.39 1.54
CA ASP A 140 9.09 2.40 2.57
C ASP A 140 9.80 3.75 2.71
N ARG A 141 9.72 4.63 1.71
CA ARG A 141 10.27 6.00 1.79
C ARG A 141 9.30 6.98 2.42
N HIS A 142 8.00 6.72 2.30
CA HIS A 142 6.93 7.58 2.81
C HIS A 142 6.20 6.96 4.02
N ARG A 143 6.81 5.97 4.68
CA ARG A 143 6.27 5.33 5.89
C ARG A 143 6.54 6.25 7.10
N PRO A 144 5.54 6.48 7.97
CA PRO A 144 5.80 7.11 9.26
C PRO A 144 6.85 6.34 10.07
N SER A 145 7.77 7.06 10.73
CA SER A 145 8.95 6.50 11.41
C SER A 145 8.66 5.54 12.58
N ARG A 146 7.39 5.37 12.97
CA ARG A 146 6.98 4.56 14.13
C ARG A 146 6.28 3.24 13.78
N GLN A 147 6.24 2.87 12.50
CA GLN A 147 5.51 1.67 12.08
C GLN A 147 6.41 0.52 11.73
N PRO A 148 6.00 -0.73 12.02
CA PRO A 148 6.62 -1.91 11.43
C PRO A 148 6.57 -1.77 9.91
N ALA A 149 7.67 -2.10 9.23
CA ALA A 149 7.64 -2.11 7.78
C ALA A 149 6.73 -3.25 7.31
N PRO A 150 5.97 -3.05 6.22
CA PRO A 150 5.18 -4.13 5.67
C PRO A 150 6.09 -5.28 5.25
N LEU A 151 5.55 -6.50 5.34
CA LEU A 151 6.22 -7.71 4.87
C LEU A 151 6.56 -7.64 3.37
N PHE A 152 5.79 -6.87 2.59
CA PHE A 152 5.95 -6.72 1.15
C PHE A 152 6.28 -5.27 0.78
N HIS A 153 7.08 -5.09 -0.27
CA HIS A 153 7.25 -3.80 -0.91
C HIS A 153 5.97 -3.37 -1.63
N VAL A 154 5.62 -2.09 -1.56
CA VAL A 154 4.36 -1.57 -2.11
C VAL A 154 4.59 -0.28 -2.88
N HIS A 155 4.03 -0.20 -4.08
CA HIS A 155 3.75 1.06 -4.78
C HIS A 155 2.33 1.52 -4.44
N LYS A 156 2.21 2.72 -3.85
CA LYS A 156 0.93 3.36 -3.56
C LYS A 156 0.58 4.34 -4.67
N LEU A 157 -0.53 4.10 -5.35
CA LEU A 157 -1.07 4.96 -6.40
C LEU A 157 -2.18 5.82 -5.81
N PHE A 158 -2.06 7.13 -5.95
CA PHE A 158 -3.04 8.09 -5.46
C PHE A 158 -3.83 8.69 -6.62
N PHE A 159 -5.15 8.63 -6.55
CA PHE A 159 -6.06 9.09 -7.59
C PHE A 159 -6.96 10.22 -7.08
N LEU A 160 -7.23 11.20 -7.95
CA LEU A 160 -8.38 12.08 -7.78
C LEU A 160 -9.58 11.46 -8.47
N CYS A 161 -10.71 11.51 -7.78
CA CYS A 161 -11.99 11.05 -8.28
C CYS A 161 -13.06 12.10 -8.00
N HIS A 162 -14.12 12.11 -8.82
CA HIS A 162 -15.30 12.94 -8.57
C HIS A 162 -16.56 12.10 -8.41
N GLU A 163 -17.44 12.56 -7.52
CA GLU A 163 -18.71 11.90 -7.25
C GLU A 163 -19.65 11.98 -8.46
N ARG A 164 -20.24 10.82 -8.80
CA ARG A 164 -21.25 10.67 -9.86
C ARG A 164 -22.59 10.21 -9.32
N GLY A 165 -22.59 9.55 -8.18
CA GLY A 165 -23.80 9.09 -7.52
C GLY A 165 -23.48 8.38 -6.22
N ARG A 166 -24.52 7.90 -5.56
CA ARG A 166 -24.42 7.24 -4.26
C ARG A 166 -25.17 5.92 -4.26
N VAL A 167 -24.66 4.99 -3.47
CA VAL A 167 -25.28 3.72 -3.11
C VAL A 167 -25.19 3.56 -1.60
N PRO A 168 -26.02 2.71 -0.97
CA PRO A 168 -25.79 2.33 0.41
C PRO A 168 -24.37 1.80 0.59
N ALA A 169 -23.59 2.40 1.49
CA ALA A 169 -22.23 1.98 1.77
C ALA A 169 -22.21 0.58 2.39
N ASP A 170 -21.26 -0.25 1.97
CA ASP A 170 -21.02 -1.54 2.60
C ASP A 170 -20.00 -1.38 3.74
N LEU A 171 -20.52 -1.07 4.92
CA LEU A 171 -19.72 -0.84 6.13
C LEU A 171 -19.17 -2.13 6.76
N THR A 172 -19.04 -3.23 5.99
CA THR A 172 -18.36 -4.43 6.49
C THR A 172 -16.86 -4.17 6.75
N GLY A 173 -16.22 -3.37 5.89
CA GLY A 173 -14.80 -3.00 6.01
C GLY A 173 -14.51 -1.69 6.78
N THR A 174 -15.43 -0.73 6.78
CA THR A 174 -15.29 0.58 7.41
C THR A 174 -16.27 0.78 8.57
N SER A 175 -15.97 1.72 9.47
CA SER A 175 -16.82 2.01 10.63
C SER A 175 -17.45 3.39 10.63
N ALA A 176 -16.91 4.33 9.87
CA ALA A 176 -17.45 5.66 9.67
C ALA A 176 -16.94 6.24 8.34
N ILE A 177 -17.68 7.20 7.80
CA ILE A 177 -17.37 7.96 6.59
C ILE A 177 -17.69 9.41 6.91
N ASP A 178 -16.79 10.34 6.61
CA ASP A 178 -17.03 11.75 6.87
C ASP A 178 -16.14 12.65 6.00
N TRP A 179 -16.46 13.94 5.96
CA TRP A 179 -15.75 14.97 5.20
C TRP A 179 -14.94 15.84 6.16
N PHE A 180 -13.68 16.09 5.80
CA PHE A 180 -12.77 16.86 6.65
C PHE A 180 -12.04 17.95 5.87
N ALA A 181 -12.07 19.17 6.41
CA ALA A 181 -11.16 20.22 5.99
C ALA A 181 -9.70 19.85 6.35
N LEU A 182 -8.74 20.19 5.48
CA LEU A 182 -7.32 19.84 5.68
C LEU A 182 -6.66 20.54 6.88
N ASP A 183 -7.29 21.55 7.46
CA ASP A 183 -6.85 22.21 8.69
C ASP A 183 -7.45 21.58 9.96
N ARG A 184 -8.38 20.64 9.80
CA ARG A 184 -9.12 19.95 10.87
C ARG A 184 -9.19 18.44 10.61
N LEU A 185 -8.06 17.86 10.22
CA LEU A 185 -7.96 16.42 9.97
C LEU A 185 -8.11 15.60 11.27
N PRO A 186 -8.77 14.43 11.19
CA PRO A 186 -8.83 13.50 12.30
C PRO A 186 -7.50 12.74 12.45
N PRO A 187 -7.34 11.90 13.50
CA PRO A 187 -6.19 10.99 13.59
C PRO A 187 -6.10 10.07 12.37
N LEU A 188 -5.01 10.20 11.62
CA LEU A 188 -4.81 9.47 10.36
C LEU A 188 -4.23 8.08 10.59
N ALA A 189 -4.68 7.14 9.77
CA ALA A 189 -4.16 5.80 9.71
C ALA A 189 -2.75 5.83 9.08
N PRO A 190 -1.90 4.85 9.44
CA PRO A 190 -0.62 4.57 8.78
C PRO A 190 -0.56 4.65 7.26
N SER A 191 -1.69 4.34 6.61
CA SER A 191 -1.78 4.20 5.18
C SER A 191 -1.66 5.53 4.43
N VAL A 192 -1.81 6.68 5.11
CA VAL A 192 -1.65 8.02 4.56
C VAL A 192 -1.03 8.99 5.58
N ASP A 193 -0.38 10.04 5.10
CA ASP A 193 0.06 11.17 5.93
C ASP A 193 -0.52 12.51 5.45
N GLU A 194 -0.41 13.54 6.29
CA GLU A 194 -0.94 14.87 5.99
C GLU A 194 -0.29 15.50 4.74
N ALA A 195 0.99 15.25 4.48
CA ALA A 195 1.67 15.79 3.30
C ALA A 195 1.09 15.19 2.01
N GLN A 196 0.75 13.90 2.01
CA GLN A 196 0.05 13.23 0.93
C GLN A 196 -1.35 13.81 0.74
N LEU A 197 -2.12 14.05 1.81
CA LEU A 197 -3.45 14.65 1.70
C LEU A 197 -3.39 16.08 1.13
N ARG A 198 -2.41 16.88 1.56
CA ARG A 198 -2.14 18.23 1.02
C ARG A 198 -1.71 18.20 -0.44
N MET A 199 -0.92 17.20 -0.85
CA MET A 199 -0.58 16.95 -2.26
C MET A 199 -1.84 16.67 -3.09
N MET A 200 -2.76 15.83 -2.58
CA MET A 200 -4.03 15.56 -3.27
C MET A 200 -4.84 16.83 -3.48
N HIS A 201 -4.99 17.67 -2.44
CA HIS A 201 -5.72 18.95 -2.55
C HIS A 201 -5.05 19.93 -3.51
N THR A 202 -3.72 20.01 -3.50
CA THR A 202 -2.97 20.82 -4.46
C THR A 202 -3.26 20.39 -5.90
N HIS A 203 -3.23 19.09 -6.18
CA HIS A 203 -3.55 18.57 -7.51
C HIS A 203 -5.03 18.68 -7.87
N TRP A 204 -5.93 18.68 -6.88
CA TRP A 204 -7.35 18.92 -7.10
C TRP A 204 -7.61 20.37 -7.54
N ARG A 205 -6.91 21.34 -6.92
CA ARG A 205 -6.92 22.75 -7.33
C ARG A 205 -6.22 23.01 -8.67
N HIS A 206 -5.21 22.21 -8.97
CA HIS A 206 -4.32 22.35 -10.13
C HIS A 206 -4.22 21.02 -10.90
N PRO A 207 -5.29 20.60 -11.61
CA PRO A 207 -5.34 19.32 -12.32
C PRO A 207 -4.31 19.20 -13.44
N GLU A 208 -3.74 20.30 -13.92
CA GLU A 208 -2.66 20.35 -14.90
C GLU A 208 -1.29 19.91 -14.38
N LEU A 209 -1.08 19.88 -13.05
CA LEU A 209 0.21 19.48 -12.48
C LEU A 209 0.59 18.05 -12.90
N PRO A 210 1.86 17.78 -13.24
CA PRO A 210 2.29 16.45 -13.63
C PRO A 210 2.17 15.45 -12.47
N THR A 211 2.02 14.16 -12.78
CA THR A 211 2.05 13.09 -11.77
C THR A 211 3.37 13.10 -10.98
N VAL A 212 3.29 12.93 -9.66
CA VAL A 212 4.43 12.86 -8.74
C VAL A 212 4.90 11.42 -8.59
N PHE A 213 6.21 11.18 -8.63
CA PHE A 213 6.80 9.86 -8.44
C PHE A 213 8.23 9.97 -7.91
N ASP A 214 8.74 8.89 -7.31
CA ASP A 214 10.05 8.82 -6.63
C ASP A 214 10.96 7.67 -7.10
#